data_AF-A0A7K1AVJ2-F1
#
_entry.id   AF-A0A7K1AVJ2-F1
#
_cell.length_a   1.000
_cell.length_b   1.000
_cell.length_c   1.000
_cell.angle_alpha   90.00
_cell.angle_beta   90.00
_cell.angle_gamma   90.00
#
_symmetry.space_group_name_H-M   'P 1'
#
loop_
_entity.id
_entity.type
_entity.pdbx_description
1 polymer ?
#
loop_
_entity_poly.entity_id
_entity_poly.type
_entity_poly.pdbx_seq_one_letter_code
_entity_poly.pdbx_strand_id
1 'polypeptide(L)'
;MISTFTEFRPWTDPTVVSIGRLAMRQVMTAHIDVESARGLRQESPWWQNLNGSWQLKLWANPDAVPNTAVKTTLSSKAGWLSVEVPGNWTMQGTGDLPHYTNVQ
;
A
#
# COMPACT_ATOMS: atom_id res chain seq x y z
N MET A 1 19.51 -4.35 -0.01
CA MET A 1 18.98 -3.40 0.97
C MET A 1 18.61 -2.14 0.22
N ILE A 2 17.33 -1.73 0.22
CA ILE A 2 16.87 -0.46 -0.40
C ILE A 2 17.55 0.70 0.34
N SER A 3 18.76 1.01 -0.10
CA SER A 3 19.78 1.76 0.65
C SER A 3 19.27 3.10 1.14
N THR A 4 18.42 3.76 0.35
CA THR A 4 17.95 5.11 0.61
C THR A 4 17.00 5.23 1.80
N PHE A 5 16.17 4.22 2.08
CA PHE A 5 15.18 4.31 3.16
C PHE A 5 15.68 3.72 4.49
N THR A 6 16.65 2.82 4.44
CA THR A 6 17.24 2.18 5.63
C THR A 6 18.12 3.13 6.44
N GLU A 7 18.80 4.07 5.80
CA GLU A 7 19.63 5.08 6.49
C GLU A 7 18.78 6.21 7.09
N PHE A 8 17.76 6.67 6.35
CA PHE A 8 16.90 7.78 6.78
C PHE A 8 15.83 7.37 7.82
N ARG A 9 15.41 6.10 7.83
CA ARG A 9 14.41 5.52 8.77
C ARG A 9 13.23 6.45 9.12
N PRO A 10 12.51 6.99 8.13
CA PRO A 10 11.47 7.99 8.36
C PRO A 10 10.36 7.49 9.30
N TRP A 11 10.13 6.17 9.38
CA TRP A 11 9.16 5.57 10.30
C TRP A 11 9.57 5.63 11.78
N THR A 12 10.80 6.07 12.10
CA THR A 12 11.28 6.25 13.48
C THR A 12 11.27 7.71 13.94
N ASP A 13 11.09 8.66 13.03
CA ASP A 13 11.04 10.08 13.34
C ASP A 13 9.57 10.56 13.41
N PRO A 14 9.05 10.92 14.59
CA PRO A 14 7.66 11.34 14.74
C PRO A 14 7.36 12.68 14.05
N THR A 15 8.37 13.46 13.67
CA THR A 15 8.20 14.73 12.95
C THR A 15 7.99 14.51 11.44
N VAL A 16 8.40 13.35 10.91
CA VAL A 16 8.25 12.98 9.50
C VAL A 16 6.92 12.26 9.27
N VAL A 17 5.85 13.03 9.08
CA VAL A 17 4.49 12.48 8.91
C VAL A 17 4.13 12.10 7.46
N SER A 18 4.84 12.64 6.46
CA SER A 18 4.66 12.29 5.04
C SER A 18 5.81 12.81 4.18
N ILE A 19 6.08 12.13 3.06
CA ILE A 19 7.05 12.56 2.03
C ILE A 19 6.35 12.51 0.67
N GLY A 20 6.39 13.58 -0.11
CA GLY A 20 5.83 13.62 -1.46
C GLY A 20 4.30 13.51 -1.57
N ARG A 21 3.56 13.58 -0.45
CA ARG A 21 2.08 13.55 -0.45
C ARG A 21 1.53 14.90 -0.90
N LEU A 22 0.50 14.88 -1.75
CA LEU A 22 -0.23 16.09 -2.16
C LEU A 22 -0.93 16.73 -0.95
N ALA A 23 -1.19 18.05 -1.02
CA ALA A 23 -1.92 18.77 0.02
C ALA A 23 -3.31 18.17 0.25
N MET A 24 -3.74 18.16 1.52
CA MET A 24 -5.08 17.71 1.89
C MET A 24 -6.12 18.59 1.21
N ARG A 25 -7.13 17.95 0.62
CA ARG A 25 -8.25 18.61 -0.06
C ARG A 25 -9.49 17.74 0.01
N GLN A 26 -10.65 18.34 -0.30
CA GLN A 26 -11.90 17.60 -0.51
C GLN A 26 -11.71 16.54 -1.60
N VAL A 27 -12.47 15.44 -1.52
CA VAL A 27 -12.46 14.42 -2.57
C VAL A 27 -12.97 15.07 -3.87
N MET A 28 -12.14 15.05 -4.91
CA MET A 28 -12.50 15.56 -6.23
C MET A 28 -12.34 14.43 -7.24
N THR A 29 -13.43 14.10 -7.93
CA THR A 29 -13.43 13.18 -9.06
C THR A 29 -13.67 13.99 -10.32
N ALA A 30 -12.84 13.81 -11.34
CA ALA A 30 -13.08 14.40 -12.65
C ALA A 30 -14.24 13.65 -13.32
N HIS A 31 -15.18 14.37 -13.93
CA HIS A 31 -16.26 13.81 -14.74
C HIS A 31 -16.33 14.56 -16.06
N ILE A 32 -16.87 13.92 -17.10
CA ILE A 32 -16.84 14.48 -18.46
C ILE A 32 -17.71 15.73 -18.58
N ASP A 33 -18.80 15.77 -17.81
CA ASP A 33 -19.77 16.86 -17.78
C ASP A 33 -20.42 16.98 -16.38
N VAL A 34 -21.27 18.00 -16.22
CA VAL A 34 -21.96 18.29 -14.96
C VAL A 34 -22.98 17.20 -14.60
N GLU A 35 -23.59 16.54 -15.59
CA GLU A 35 -24.62 15.54 -15.33
C GLU A 35 -24.00 14.28 -14.73
N SER A 36 -22.95 13.75 -15.37
CA SER A 36 -22.17 12.61 -14.86
C SER A 36 -21.50 12.90 -13.51
N ALA A 37 -21.19 14.16 -13.20
CA ALA A 37 -20.65 14.56 -11.90
C ALA A 37 -21.64 14.40 -10.73
N ARG A 38 -22.93 14.20 -11.00
CA ARG A 38 -23.95 13.89 -9.98
C ARG A 38 -23.96 12.41 -9.59
N GLY A 39 -23.34 11.55 -10.41
CA GLY A 39 -23.27 10.10 -10.21
C GLY A 39 -22.17 9.67 -9.23
N LEU A 40 -21.84 8.38 -9.25
CA LEU A 40 -20.78 7.82 -8.43
C LEU A 40 -19.40 8.07 -9.05
N ARG A 41 -18.37 8.25 -8.21
CA ARG A 41 -16.98 8.45 -8.68
C ARG A 41 -16.49 7.35 -9.63
N GLN A 42 -16.99 6.12 -9.48
CA GLN A 42 -16.62 4.95 -10.26
C GLN A 42 -17.13 5.01 -11.70
N GLU A 43 -18.09 5.88 -11.97
CA GLU A 43 -18.66 6.10 -13.31
C GLU A 43 -17.80 7.08 -14.13
N SER A 44 -16.81 7.73 -13.50
CA SER A 44 -15.86 8.58 -14.21
C SER A 44 -14.97 7.76 -15.15
N PRO A 45 -14.75 8.22 -16.40
CA PRO A 45 -13.81 7.57 -17.31
C PRO A 45 -12.34 7.68 -16.87
N TRP A 46 -12.04 8.56 -15.91
CA TRP A 46 -10.70 8.73 -15.32
C TRP A 46 -10.56 8.03 -13.97
N TRP A 47 -11.53 7.21 -13.59
CA TRP A 47 -11.44 6.36 -12.41
C TRP A 47 -10.98 4.95 -12.80
N GLN A 48 -10.10 4.38 -11.99
CA GLN A 48 -9.66 2.99 -12.13
C GLN A 48 -9.66 2.31 -10.76
N ASN A 49 -10.34 1.15 -10.66
CA ASN A 49 -10.21 0.29 -9.50
C ASN A 49 -8.88 -0.45 -9.52
N LEU A 50 -8.18 -0.47 -8.39
CA LEU A 50 -7.01 -1.33 -8.19
C LEU A 50 -7.24 -2.38 -7.09
N ASN A 51 -8.47 -2.50 -6.58
CA ASN A 51 -8.84 -3.58 -5.68
C ASN A 51 -8.78 -4.94 -6.40
N GLY A 52 -8.48 -5.99 -5.65
CA GLY A 52 -8.42 -7.37 -6.13
C GLY A 52 -7.20 -8.10 -5.59
N SER A 53 -6.74 -9.10 -6.33
CA SER A 53 -5.57 -9.92 -5.98
C SER A 53 -4.25 -9.17 -6.21
N TRP A 54 -3.44 -9.07 -5.17
CA TRP A 54 -2.09 -8.52 -5.17
C TRP A 54 -1.07 -9.57 -4.73
N GLN A 55 0.16 -9.41 -5.19
CA GLN A 55 1.29 -10.21 -4.71
C GLN A 55 1.92 -9.52 -3.51
N LEU A 56 1.92 -10.19 -2.36
CA LEU A 56 2.51 -9.74 -1.12
C LEU A 56 3.69 -10.64 -0.74
N LYS A 57 4.80 -10.05 -0.30
CA LYS A 57 5.87 -10.78 0.36
C LYS A 57 6.17 -10.13 1.70
N LEU A 58 6.20 -10.95 2.76
CA LEU A 58 6.49 -10.51 4.11
C LEU A 58 7.95 -10.82 4.46
N TRP A 59 8.62 -9.86 5.10
CA TRP A 59 9.95 -10.02 5.66
C TRP A 59 9.89 -9.76 7.17
N ALA A 60 10.79 -10.38 7.94
CA ALA A 60 10.79 -10.29 9.40
C ALA A 60 11.07 -8.87 9.94
N ASN A 61 11.78 -8.04 9.16
CA ASN A 61 12.08 -6.65 9.49
C ASN A 61 12.43 -5.86 8.21
N PRO A 62 12.46 -4.52 8.25
CA PRO A 62 12.78 -3.69 7.09
C PRO A 62 14.19 -3.93 6.51
N ASP A 63 15.17 -4.24 7.35
CA ASP A 63 16.57 -4.44 6.93
C ASP A 63 16.74 -5.73 6.09
N ALA A 64 15.83 -6.68 6.24
CA ALA A 64 15.81 -7.94 5.47
C ALA A 64 15.28 -7.77 4.04
N VAL A 65 14.76 -6.60 3.66
CA VAL A 65 14.20 -6.36 2.32
C VAL A 65 15.33 -6.15 1.28
N PRO A 66 15.50 -7.05 0.29
CA PRO A 66 16.56 -6.93 -0.69
C PRO A 66 16.26 -5.82 -1.71
N ASN A 67 17.31 -5.27 -2.33
CA ASN A 67 17.16 -4.25 -3.38
C ASN A 67 16.36 -4.75 -4.59
N THR A 68 16.42 -6.06 -4.81
CA THR A 68 15.76 -6.73 -5.91
C THR A 68 14.24 -6.83 -5.72
N ALA A 69 13.71 -6.57 -4.52
CA ALA A 69 12.28 -6.64 -4.24
C ALA A 69 11.45 -5.49 -4.85
N VAL A 70 12.09 -4.37 -5.21
CA VAL A 70 11.40 -3.14 -5.68
C VAL A 70 11.85 -2.76 -7.10
N LYS A 71 12.07 -3.78 -7.94
CA LYS A 71 12.34 -3.59 -9.37
C LYS A 71 11.04 -3.66 -10.17
N THR A 72 10.98 -2.93 -11.28
CA THR A 72 9.85 -2.97 -12.24
C THR A 72 9.57 -4.38 -12.74
N THR A 73 10.62 -5.20 -12.85
CA THR A 73 10.53 -6.61 -13.21
C THR A 73 11.20 -7.44 -12.12
N LEU A 74 10.41 -8.31 -11.47
CA LEU A 74 10.93 -9.30 -10.54
C LEU A 74 11.44 -10.51 -11.31
N SER A 75 12.64 -10.98 -10.98
CA SER A 75 13.21 -12.19 -11.58
C SER A 75 12.51 -13.47 -11.11
N SER A 76 11.83 -13.43 -9.96
CA SER A 76 11.04 -14.56 -9.43
C SER A 76 9.98 -14.07 -8.45
N LYS A 77 8.81 -14.74 -8.46
CA LYS A 77 7.74 -14.59 -7.47
C LYS A 77 7.76 -15.68 -6.39
N ALA A 78 8.84 -16.46 -6.29
CA ALA A 78 8.95 -17.50 -5.27
C ALA A 78 8.82 -16.90 -3.84
N GLY A 79 7.93 -17.51 -3.05
CA GLY A 79 7.61 -17.05 -1.68
C GLY A 79 6.82 -15.73 -1.62
N TRP A 80 6.20 -15.31 -2.72
CA TRP A 80 5.13 -14.29 -2.70
C TRP A 80 3.79 -14.99 -2.52
N LEU A 81 2.89 -14.34 -1.80
CA LEU A 81 1.52 -14.78 -1.53
C LEU A 81 0.54 -13.95 -2.37
N SER A 82 -0.56 -14.56 -2.79
CA SER A 82 -1.70 -13.82 -3.33
C SER A 82 -2.60 -13.39 -2.19
N VAL A 83 -2.88 -12.09 -2.09
CA VAL A 83 -3.77 -11.49 -1.07
C VAL A 83 -4.81 -10.60 -1.73
N GLU A 84 -5.99 -10.49 -1.13
CA GLU A 84 -7.02 -9.55 -1.53
C GLU A 84 -6.76 -8.17 -0.92
N VAL A 85 -6.91 -7.14 -1.75
CA VAL A 85 -6.80 -5.73 -1.37
C VAL A 85 -8.11 -5.02 -1.73
N PRO A 86 -8.76 -4.33 -0.76
CA PRO A 86 -8.35 -4.14 0.63
C PRO A 86 -8.58 -5.37 1.52
N GLY A 87 -7.70 -5.56 2.50
CA GLY A 87 -7.81 -6.61 3.51
C GLY A 87 -6.59 -6.62 4.44
N ASN A 88 -6.79 -6.91 5.73
CA ASN A 88 -5.68 -7.02 6.69
C ASN A 88 -4.85 -8.28 6.39
N TRP A 89 -3.53 -8.17 6.20
CA TRP A 89 -2.69 -9.32 5.79
C TRP A 89 -2.65 -10.45 6.83
N THR A 90 -2.83 -10.13 8.11
CA THR A 90 -2.83 -11.10 9.23
C THR A 90 -4.02 -12.05 9.16
N MET A 91 -5.07 -11.68 8.42
CA MET A 91 -6.27 -12.49 8.20
C MET A 91 -6.20 -13.33 6.93
N GLN A 92 -5.08 -13.30 6.20
CA GLN A 92 -4.94 -13.90 4.87
C GLN A 92 -3.91 -15.04 4.82
N GLY A 93 -3.65 -15.70 5.95
CA GLY A 93 -2.78 -16.88 6.01
C GLY A 93 -1.30 -16.57 5.73
N THR A 94 -0.84 -15.35 6.06
CA THR A 94 0.54 -14.90 5.80
C THR A 94 1.57 -15.46 6.79
N GLY A 95 1.12 -16.15 7.84
CA GLY A 95 1.97 -16.62 8.94
C GLY A 95 2.19 -15.59 10.05
N ASP A 96 1.76 -14.34 9.83
CA ASP A 96 1.69 -13.29 10.85
C ASP A 96 0.27 -13.23 11.44
N LEU A 97 0.16 -13.21 12.77
CA LEU A 97 -1.10 -13.39 13.47
C LEU A 97 -1.63 -12.06 14.03
N PRO A 98 -2.95 -11.85 14.09
CA PRO A 98 -3.50 -10.66 14.71
C PRO A 98 -3.19 -10.65 16.22
N HIS A 99 -2.69 -9.52 16.71
CA HIS A 99 -2.39 -9.34 18.13
C HIS A 99 -3.47 -8.50 18.81
N TYR A 100 -3.96 -8.98 19.95
CA TYR A 100 -4.80 -8.21 20.85
C TYR A 100 -4.03 -7.95 22.15
N THR A 101 -3.99 -6.70 22.57
CA THR A 101 -3.38 -6.27 23.83
C THR A 101 -4.23 -5.18 24.46
N ASN A 102 -4.28 -5.17 25.78
CA ASN A 102 -4.87 -4.10 26.58
C ASN A 102 -3.84 -3.65 27.61
N VAL A 103 -3.94 -2.40 28.08
CA VAL A 103 -3.09 -1.87 29.15
C VAL A 103 -3.91 -1.85 30.45
N GLN A 104 -3.40 -2.54 31.48
CA GLN A 104 -3.88 -2.47 32.85
C GLN A 104 -2.81 -1.87 33.74
#